data_AF-A0A354V6P0-F1
#
_entry.id   AF-A0A354V6P0-F1
#
_cell.length_a   1.000
_cell.length_b   1.000
_cell.length_c   1.000
_cell.angle_alpha   90.00
_cell.angle_beta   90.00
_cell.angle_gamma   90.00
#
_symmetry.space_group_name_H-M   'P 1'
#
loop_
_entity.id
_entity.type
_entity.pdbx_description
1 polymer ?
#
loop_
_entity_poly.entity_id
_entity_poly.type
_entity_poly.pdbx_seq_one_letter_code
_entity_poly.pdbx_strand_id
1 'polypeptide(L)'
;LKLVGGRLLPGPAGPASFLMYESASGERYTLYASRAKTGTAQMRYTAAENSGAMYWSEDDVGYVLSGPTDKERLNQVARQVYDQTEKNGG
;
A
#
# COMPACT_ATOMS: atom_id res chain seq x y z
N LEU A 1 10.47 8.34 0.08
CA LEU A 1 10.35 7.31 -0.97
C LEU A 1 10.21 8.02 -2.31
N LYS A 2 10.77 7.49 -3.40
CA LYS A 2 10.53 8.00 -4.76
C LYS A 2 9.61 7.05 -5.51
N LEU A 3 8.64 7.57 -6.26
CA LEU A 3 7.86 6.77 -7.21
C LEU A 3 8.78 6.38 -8.37
N VAL A 4 8.94 5.08 -8.61
CA VAL A 4 9.78 4.56 -9.71
C VAL A 4 8.97 4.00 -10.87
N GLY A 5 7.68 3.77 -10.66
CA GLY A 5 6.77 3.34 -11.71
C GLY A 5 5.39 3.02 -11.17
N GLY A 6 4.45 2.83 -12.08
CA GLY A 6 3.10 2.42 -11.74
C GLY A 6 2.32 1.96 -12.96
N ARG A 7 1.27 1.19 -12.72
CA ARG A 7 0.33 0.75 -13.75
C ARG A 7 -1.08 0.60 -13.19
N LEU A 8 -2.06 0.80 -14.06
CA LEU A 8 -3.44 0.42 -13.79
C LEU A 8 -3.67 -1.03 -14.19
N LEU A 9 -4.47 -1.74 -13.42
CA LEU A 9 -4.78 -3.15 -13.58
C LEU A 9 -6.29 -3.39 -13.44
N PRO A 10 -6.84 -4.43 -14.09
CA PRO A 10 -8.16 -4.93 -13.75
C PRO A 10 -8.07 -5.62 -12.38
N GLY A 11 -8.60 -4.97 -11.34
CA GLY A 11 -8.73 -5.52 -10.00
C GLY A 11 -9.99 -6.37 -9.83
N PRO A 12 -10.13 -7.07 -8.70
CA PRO A 12 -11.20 -8.04 -8.47
C PRO A 12 -12.61 -7.40 -8.39
N ALA A 13 -12.69 -6.09 -8.13
CA ALA A 13 -13.95 -5.35 -8.01
C ALA A 13 -14.00 -4.09 -8.90
N GLY A 14 -13.10 -3.97 -9.88
CA GLY A 14 -12.97 -2.79 -10.75
C GLY A 14 -11.52 -2.37 -10.95
N PRO A 15 -11.26 -1.16 -11.46
CA PRO A 15 -9.91 -0.65 -11.66
C PRO A 15 -9.08 -0.69 -10.37
N ALA A 16 -7.80 -1.05 -10.51
CA ALA A 16 -6.83 -1.06 -9.43
C ALA A 16 -5.56 -0.33 -9.88
N SER A 17 -4.84 0.27 -8.92
CA SER A 17 -3.52 0.85 -9.14
C SER A 17 -2.45 0.00 -8.48
N PHE A 18 -1.34 -0.17 -9.17
CA PHE A 18 -0.14 -0.81 -8.66
C PHE A 18 1.02 0.16 -8.82
N LEU A 19 1.52 0.69 -7.70
CA LEU A 19 2.57 1.70 -7.66
C LEU A 19 3.83 1.10 -7.02
N MET A 20 4.98 1.44 -7.57
CA MET A 20 6.28 0.99 -7.08
C MET A 20 7.09 2.16 -6.58
N TYR A 21 7.62 2.03 -5.37
CA TYR A 21 8.46 3.02 -4.72
C TYR A 21 9.82 2.44 -4.40
N GLU A 22 10.83 3.31 -4.37
CA GLU A 22 12.18 2.94 -3.96
C GLU A 22 12.69 3.92 -2.89
N SER A 23 13.37 3.39 -1.87
CA SER A 23 14.04 4.18 -0.83
C SER A 23 15.43 4.64 -1.29
N ALA A 24 16.06 5.53 -0.53
CA ALA A 24 17.43 5.97 -0.81
C ALA A 24 18.46 4.83 -0.67
N SER A 25 18.15 3.80 0.13
CA SER A 25 18.95 2.58 0.29
C SER A 25 18.69 1.53 -0.81
N GLY A 26 17.77 1.80 -1.75
CA GLY A 26 17.41 0.88 -2.83
C GLY A 26 16.34 -0.15 -2.47
N GLU A 27 15.77 -0.08 -1.27
CA GLU A 27 14.65 -0.95 -0.87
C GLU A 27 13.41 -0.61 -1.69
N ARG A 28 12.69 -1.64 -2.11
CA ARG A 28 11.49 -1.49 -2.93
C ARG A 28 10.23 -1.77 -2.13
N TYR A 29 9.25 -0.91 -2.37
CA TYR A 29 7.92 -1.02 -1.80
C TYR A 29 6.90 -1.01 -2.93
N THR A 30 5.83 -1.75 -2.76
CA THR A 30 4.73 -1.79 -3.71
C THR A 30 3.44 -1.46 -3.01
N LEU A 31 2.68 -0.52 -3.57
CA LEU A 31 1.34 -0.19 -3.12
C LEU A 31 0.33 -0.69 -4.15
N TYR A 32 -0.52 -1.60 -3.74
CA TYR A 32 -1.72 -1.99 -4.47
C TYR A 32 -2.92 -1.31 -3.83
N ALA A 33 -3.75 -0.64 -4.63
CA ALA A 33 -5.01 -0.06 -4.19
C ALA A 33 -6.12 -0.47 -5.16
N SER A 34 -7.27 -0.88 -4.63
CA SER A 34 -8.43 -1.26 -5.44
C SER A 34 -9.71 -1.07 -4.66
N ARG A 35 -10.85 -0.99 -5.36
CA ARG A 35 -12.15 -1.01 -4.70
C ARG A 35 -12.26 -2.26 -3.82
N ALA A 36 -12.60 -2.06 -2.56
CA ALA A 36 -12.94 -3.10 -1.61
C ALA A 36 -14.46 -3.06 -1.34
N LYS A 37 -15.06 -4.24 -1.15
CA LYS A 37 -16.46 -4.36 -0.69
C LYS A 37 -16.57 -4.34 0.83
N THR A 38 -15.44 -4.32 1.51
CA THR A 38 -15.32 -4.21 2.95
C THR A 38 -15.13 -2.75 3.31
N GLY A 39 -15.91 -2.24 4.26
CA GLY A 39 -15.74 -0.88 4.79
C GLY A 39 -14.40 -0.68 5.51
N THR A 40 -14.30 0.35 6.33
CA THR A 40 -13.04 0.73 6.99
C THR A 40 -12.47 -0.39 7.87
N ALA A 41 -11.19 -0.72 7.67
CA ALA A 41 -10.45 -1.70 8.47
C ALA A 41 -9.08 -1.14 8.87
N GLN A 42 -8.74 -1.31 10.16
CA GLN A 42 -7.46 -0.88 10.70
C GLN A 42 -6.28 -1.61 10.04
N MET A 43 -5.12 -0.94 10.00
CA MET A 43 -3.88 -1.51 9.47
C MET A 43 -3.48 -2.80 10.19
N ARG A 44 -3.18 -3.82 9.40
CA ARG A 44 -2.71 -5.13 9.88
C ARG A 44 -1.44 -5.54 9.14
N TYR A 45 -0.51 -6.11 9.90
CA TYR A 45 0.76 -6.60 9.38
C TYR A 45 0.69 -8.11 9.12
N THR A 46 1.32 -8.55 8.03
CA THR A 46 1.63 -9.95 7.73
C THR A 46 3.01 -10.05 7.11
N ALA A 47 3.63 -11.22 7.19
CA ALA A 47 4.94 -11.48 6.60
C ALA A 47 4.99 -12.86 5.96
N ALA A 48 5.75 -12.95 4.88
CA ALA A 48 6.29 -14.17 4.31
C ALA A 48 7.81 -14.20 4.52
N GLU A 49 8.49 -15.30 4.18
CA GLU A 49 9.92 -15.50 4.48
C GLU A 49 10.82 -14.30 4.11
N ASN A 50 10.55 -13.63 2.98
CA ASN A 50 11.40 -12.56 2.46
C ASN A 50 10.68 -11.22 2.24
N SER A 51 9.44 -11.07 2.70
CA SER A 51 8.68 -9.82 2.51
C SER A 51 7.61 -9.62 3.57
N GLY A 52 7.45 -8.38 4.03
CA GLY A 52 6.33 -7.96 4.86
C GLY A 52 5.25 -7.25 4.04
N ALA A 53 4.03 -7.22 4.57
CA ALA A 53 2.95 -6.42 4.03
C ALA A 53 2.09 -5.80 5.13
N MET A 54 1.64 -4.58 4.88
CA MET A 54 0.61 -3.90 5.65
C MET A 54 -0.65 -3.79 4.78
N TYR A 55 -1.82 -4.15 5.30
CA TYR A 55 -3.09 -4.01 4.59
C TYR A 55 -4.12 -3.30 5.46
N TRP A 56 -4.94 -2.46 4.81
CA TRP A 56 -6.02 -1.70 5.44
C TRP A 56 -7.10 -1.36 4.40
N SER A 57 -8.24 -0.85 4.85
CA SER A 57 -9.26 -0.30 3.97
C SER A 57 -9.87 0.96 4.56
N GLU A 58 -10.25 1.88 3.67
CA GLU A 58 -10.89 3.16 3.98
C GLU A 58 -11.72 3.60 2.77
N ASP A 59 -12.93 4.13 3.01
CA ASP A 59 -13.85 4.63 1.98
C ASP A 59 -14.02 3.69 0.77
N ASP A 60 -14.28 2.40 1.06
CA ASP A 60 -14.43 1.33 0.07
C ASP A 60 -13.19 1.12 -0.82
N VAL A 61 -12.01 1.56 -0.41
CA VAL A 61 -10.72 1.26 -1.05
C VAL A 61 -9.88 0.39 -0.12
N GLY A 62 -9.44 -0.75 -0.64
CA GLY A 62 -8.49 -1.63 0.03
C GLY A 62 -7.08 -1.36 -0.45
N TYR A 63 -6.15 -1.29 0.50
CA TYR A 63 -4.75 -1.01 0.27
C TYR A 63 -3.89 -2.17 0.77
N VAL A 64 -2.86 -2.51 -0.01
CA VAL A 64 -1.80 -3.44 0.40
C VAL A 64 -0.46 -2.80 0.06
N LEU A 65 0.33 -2.51 1.09
CA LEU A 65 1.71 -2.07 0.98
C LEU A 65 2.63 -3.24 1.29
N SER A 66 3.43 -3.70 0.33
CA SER A 66 4.45 -4.72 0.53
C SER A 66 5.87 -4.16 0.42
N GLY A 67 6.83 -4.81 1.07
CA GLY A 67 8.23 -4.41 1.10
C GLY A 67 9.09 -5.36 1.95
N PRO A 68 10.27 -4.91 2.43
CA PRO A 68 11.11 -5.68 3.36
C PRO A 68 10.35 -6.08 4.63
N THR A 69 10.82 -7.11 5.34
CA THR A 69 10.17 -7.69 6.54
C THR A 69 10.26 -6.80 7.80
N ASP A 70 10.90 -5.63 7.72
CA ASP A 70 10.91 -4.64 8.79
C ASP A 70 9.50 -4.05 8.99
N LYS A 71 8.83 -4.51 10.05
CA LYS A 71 7.45 -4.13 10.37
C LYS A 71 7.35 -2.65 10.74
N GLU A 72 8.27 -2.13 11.53
CA GLU A 72 8.30 -0.73 11.95
C GLU A 72 8.42 0.17 10.72
N ARG A 73 9.30 -0.19 9.80
CA ARG A 73 9.50 0.54 8.56
C ARG A 73 8.27 0.48 7.65
N LEU A 74 7.68 -0.70 7.48
CA LEU A 74 6.44 -0.85 6.70
C LEU A 74 5.30 -0.04 7.29
N ASN A 75 5.17 0.00 8.62
CA ASN A 75 4.15 0.81 9.29
C ASN A 75 4.37 2.31 9.07
N GLN A 76 5.62 2.79 9.14
CA GLN A 76 5.94 4.19 8.83
C GLN A 76 5.55 4.54 7.38
N VAL A 77 5.86 3.68 6.43
CA VAL A 77 5.52 3.92 5.02
C VAL A 77 4.00 3.84 4.80
N ALA A 78 3.31 2.88 5.41
CA ALA A 78 1.86 2.75 5.31
C ALA A 78 1.13 4.01 5.82
N ARG A 79 1.60 4.58 6.94
CA ARG A 79 1.10 5.86 7.46
C ARG A 79 1.34 7.02 6.49
N GLN A 80 2.52 7.09 5.87
CA GLN A 80 2.78 8.14 4.87
C GLN A 80 1.86 8.03 3.65
N VAL A 81 1.54 6.80 3.21
CA VAL A 81 0.58 6.57 2.13
C VAL A 81 -0.82 7.02 2.56
N TYR A 82 -1.25 6.59 3.75
CA TYR A 82 -2.54 6.97 4.35
C TYR A 82 -2.72 8.49 4.44
N ASP A 83 -1.74 9.20 5.00
CA ASP A 83 -1.78 10.66 5.13
C ASP A 83 -1.85 11.39 3.77
N GLN A 84 -1.26 10.80 2.72
CA GLN A 84 -1.30 11.36 1.37
C GLN A 84 -2.63 11.09 0.66
N THR A 85 -3.26 9.94 0.91
CA THR A 85 -4.58 9.63 0.34
C THR A 85 -5.67 10.46 0.99
N GLU A 86 -5.63 10.69 2.31
CA GLU A 86 -6.58 11.58 2.99
C GLU A 86 -6.44 13.04 2.52
N LYS A 87 -5.21 13.53 2.34
CA LYS A 87 -4.97 14.92 1.92
C LYS A 87 -5.35 15.22 0.46
N ASN A 88 -5.33 14.21 -0.40
CA ASN A 88 -5.64 14.35 -1.82
C ASN A 88 -7.07 13.91 -2.18
N GLY A 89 -7.82 13.34 -1.23
CA GLY A 89 -9.20 12.88 -1.39
C GLY A 89 -10.26 13.93 -1.04
N GLY A 90 -10.07 15.18 -1.50
CA GLY A 90 -11.04 16.28 -1.39
C GLY A 90 -11.91 16.42 -2.64
#